data_AF-A0A962B2E9-F1
#
_entry.id   AF-A0A962B2E9-F1
#
_cell.length_a   1.000
_cell.length_b   1.000
_cell.length_c   1.000
_cell.angle_alpha   90.00
_cell.angle_beta   90.00
_cell.angle_gamma   90.00
#
_symmetry.space_group_name_H-M   'P 1'
#
loop_
_entity.id
_entity.type
_entity.pdbx_description
1 polymer ?
#
loop_
_entity_poly.entity_id
_entity_poly.type
_entity_poly.pdbx_seq_one_letter_code
_entity_poly.pdbx_strand_id
1 'polypeptide(L)' 'MAFFSRLAVVALTILVLTSAGASAAGADAPHLDGRQFGLIWILPFAGILLSIAIMPLAAPSFWHHHFGKVAAGWALAFL' A
#
# COMPACT_ATOMS: atom_id res chain seq x y z
N MET A 1 -15.78 -8.14 -15.83
CA MET A 1 -15.63 -9.08 -14.70
C MET A 1 -14.53 -10.13 -14.94
N ALA A 2 -14.47 -10.81 -16.09
CA ALA A 2 -13.46 -11.84 -16.37
C ALA A 2 -11.99 -11.34 -16.38
N PHE A 3 -11.73 -10.10 -16.83
CA PHE A 3 -10.38 -9.52 -16.84
C PHE A 3 -9.84 -9.28 -15.41
N PHE A 4 -10.70 -8.81 -14.51
CA PHE A 4 -10.36 -8.54 -13.11
C PHE A 4 -10.04 -9.86 -12.36
N SER A 5 -10.79 -10.92 -12.66
CA SER A 5 -10.53 -12.26 -12.13
C SER A 5 -9.20 -12.84 -12.64
N ARG A 6 -8.85 -12.63 -13.92
CA ARG A 6 -7.56 -13.04 -14.48
C ARG A 6 -6.37 -12.31 -13.86
N LEU A 7 -6.51 -11.00 -13.64
CA LEU A 7 -5.47 -10.19 -12.98
C LEU A 7 -5.25 -10.61 -11.52
N ALA A 8 -6.33 -10.90 -10.80
CA ALA A 8 -6.27 -11.39 -9.42
C ALA A 8 -5.57 -12.76 -9.32
N VAL A 9 -5.84 -13.68 -10.25
CA VAL A 9 -5.17 -15.00 -10.29
C VAL A 9 -3.68 -14.86 -10.57
N VAL A 10 -3.28 -13.97 -11.48
CA VAL A 10 -1.86 -13.71 -11.77
C VAL A 10 -1.16 -13.11 -10.54
N ALA A 11 -1.75 -12.11 -9.89
CA ALA A 11 -1.19 -11.52 -8.66
C ALA A 11 -1.05 -12.55 -7.53
N LEU A 12 -2.06 -13.42 -7.34
CA LEU A 12 -2.04 -14.50 -6.36
C LEU A 12 -0.95 -15.52 -6.68
N THR A 13 -0.77 -15.86 -7.96
CA THR A 13 0.25 -16.82 -8.41
C THR A 13 1.66 -16.26 -8.23
N ILE A 14 1.87 -14.96 -8.49
CA ILE A 14 3.14 -14.26 -8.23
C ILE A 14 3.42 -14.25 -6.72
N LEU A 15 2.43 -13.90 -5.91
CA LEU A 15 2.57 -13.88 -4.44
C LEU A 15 2.99 -15.26 -3.90
N VAL A 16 2.35 -16.33 -4.39
CA VAL A 16 2.65 -17.72 -4.02
C VAL A 16 4.03 -18.18 -4.53
N LEU A 17 4.45 -17.76 -5.72
CA LEU A 17 5.80 -18.07 -6.23
C LEU A 17 6.90 -17.35 -5.45
N THR A 18 6.62 -16.15 -4.92
CA THR A 18 7.61 -15.36 -4.15
C THR A 18 7.66 -15.68 -2.66
N SER A 19 6.72 -16.47 -2.12
CA SER A 19 6.67 -16.80 -0.68
C SER A 19 7.69 -17.85 -0.22
N ALA A 20 8.62 -18.27 -1.09
CA ALA A 20 9.61 -19.31 -0.81
C ALA A 20 10.62 -18.97 0.33
N GLY A 21 10.52 -17.77 0.93
CA GLY A 21 11.40 -17.29 2.01
C GLY A 21 10.72 -17.03 3.35
N ALA A 22 9.48 -17.50 3.59
CA ALA A 22 8.82 -17.33 4.89
C ALA A 22 9.42 -18.29 5.95
N SER A 23 10.66 -18.02 6.38
CA SER A 23 11.28 -18.68 7.52
C SER A 23 10.57 -18.25 8.81
N ALA A 24 10.20 -19.20 9.67
CA ALA A 24 9.77 -18.90 11.03
C ALA A 24 10.85 -18.05 11.72
N ALA A 25 10.49 -16.81 12.11
CA ALA A 25 11.40 -15.91 12.79
C ALA A 25 11.87 -16.55 14.11
N GLY A 26 13.16 -16.90 14.21
CA GLY A 26 13.80 -17.30 15.46
C GLY A 26 13.93 -16.11 16.41
N ALA A 27 14.27 -16.37 17.67
CA ALA A 27 14.42 -15.34 18.71
C ALA A 27 15.42 -14.21 18.34
N ASP A 28 16.33 -14.47 17.40
CA ASP A 28 17.34 -13.52 16.89
C ASP A 28 16.93 -12.85 15.56
N ALA A 29 15.65 -12.88 15.19
CA ALA A 29 15.18 -12.22 13.97
C ALA A 29 15.40 -10.69 14.06
N PRO A 30 15.79 -10.02 12.96
CA PRO A 30 15.97 -8.57 12.93
C PRO A 30 14.67 -7.87 13.36
N HIS A 31 14.66 -7.30 14.56
CA HIS A 31 13.55 -6.49 15.02
C HIS A 31 13.66 -5.10 14.38
N LEU A 32 12.66 -4.76 13.57
CA LEU A 32 12.49 -3.40 13.08
C LEU A 32 12.08 -2.51 14.26
N ASP A 33 13.01 -1.74 14.80
CA ASP A 33 12.69 -0.73 15.81
C ASP A 33 12.02 0.45 15.13
N GLY A 34 10.69 0.49 15.21
CA GLY A 34 9.88 1.58 14.67
C GLY A 34 10.24 2.96 15.21
N ARG A 35 10.96 3.06 16.34
CA ARG A 35 11.48 4.34 16.86
C ARG A 35 12.62 4.91 16.04
N GLN A 36 13.33 4.08 15.27
CA GLN A 36 14.38 4.52 14.37
C GLN A 36 13.82 5.07 13.05
N PHE A 37 12.61 4.63 12.67
CA PHE A 37 11.88 5.20 11.55
C PHE A 37 11.28 6.54 11.97
N GLY A 38 11.96 7.64 11.62
CA GLY A 38 11.47 8.99 11.89
C GLY A 38 10.07 9.24 11.30
N LEU A 39 9.37 10.26 11.81
CA LEU A 39 7.99 10.61 11.44
C LEU A 39 7.75 10.78 9.93
N ILE A 40 8.82 11.04 9.17
CA ILE A 40 8.78 11.12 7.71
C ILE A 40 8.22 9.84 7.06
N TRP A 41 8.43 8.67 7.66
CA TRP A 41 7.93 7.38 7.16
C TRP A 41 6.44 7.16 7.43
N ILE A 42 5.86 7.89 8.38
CA ILE A 42 4.40 7.91 8.64
C ILE A 42 3.69 8.82 7.65
N LEU A 43 4.40 9.79 7.05
CA LEU A 43 3.83 10.77 6.14
C LEU A 43 3.04 10.17 4.97
N PRO A 44 3.53 9.14 4.25
CA PRO A 44 2.74 8.55 3.17
C PRO A 44 1.47 7.85 3.65
N PHE A 45 1.49 7.25 4.84
CA PHE A 45 0.29 6.67 5.47
C PHE A 45 -0.72 7.74 5.86
N ALA A 46 -0.28 8.76 6.60
CA ALA A 46 -1.13 9.88 7.00
C ALA A 46 -1.68 10.62 5.77
N GLY A 47 -0.87 10.75 4.72
CA GLY A 47 -1.22 11.41 3.47
C GLY A 47 -2.37 10.75 2.72
N ILE A 48 -2.35 9.42 2.59
CA ILE A 48 -3.47 8.71 1.95
C ILE A 48 -4.74 8.79 2.80
N LEU A 49 -4.64 8.66 4.12
CA LEU A 49 -5.79 8.79 5.04
C LEU A 49 -6.41 10.19 4.96
N LEU A 50 -5.58 11.23 4.94
CA LEU A 50 -6.04 12.60 4.78
C LEU A 50 -6.69 12.81 3.42
N SER A 51 -6.13 12.22 2.36
CA SER A 51 -6.67 12.30 1.00
C SER A 51 -8.07 11.71 0.93
N ILE A 52 -8.30 10.50 1.47
CA ILE A 52 -9.63 9.86 1.47
C ILE A 52 -10.64 10.58 2.37
N ALA A 53 -10.19 11.35 3.37
CA ALA A 53 -11.08 12.09 4.25
C ALA A 53 -11.49 13.45 3.64
N ILE A 54 -10.53 14.17 3.06
CA ILE A 54 -10.73 15.56 2.61
C ILE A 54 -11.18 15.63 1.15
N MET A 55 -10.53 14.90 0.24
CA MET A 55 -10.78 15.06 -1.20
C MET A 55 -12.21 14.71 -1.66
N PRO A 56 -12.90 13.68 -1.11
CA PRO A 56 -14.29 13.41 -1.50
C PRO A 56 -15.23 14.56 -1.13
N LEU A 57 -14.95 15.27 -0.03
CA LEU A 57 -15.74 16.39 0.46
C LEU A 57 -15.38 17.69 -0.28
N ALA A 58 -14.10 17.93 -0.55
CA ALA A 58 -13.63 19.14 -1.20
C ALA A 58 -13.85 19.16 -2.72
N ALA A 59 -13.66 18.01 -3.39
CA ALA A 59 -13.76 17.90 -4.85
C ALA A 59 -14.28 16.52 -5.29
N PRO A 60 -15.59 16.23 -5.12
CA PRO A 60 -16.15 14.90 -5.36
C PRO A 60 -15.95 14.43 -6.80
N SER A 61 -16.17 15.29 -7.81
CA SER A 61 -16.01 14.89 -9.22
C SER A 61 -14.56 14.49 -9.56
N PHE A 62 -13.57 15.27 -9.09
CA PHE A 62 -12.15 14.94 -9.24
C PHE A 62 -11.80 13.64 -8.53
N TRP A 63 -12.27 13.46 -7.29
CA TRP A 63 -11.98 12.28 -6.50
C TRP A 63 -12.45 10.99 -7.19
N HIS A 64 -13.69 10.96 -7.69
CA HIS A 64 -14.23 9.78 -8.37
C HIS A 64 -13.43 9.38 -9.62
N HIS A 65 -12.78 10.33 -10.30
CA HIS A 65 -11.98 10.08 -11.50
C HIS A 65 -10.49 9.80 -11.18
N HIS A 66 -9.98 10.28 -10.04
CA HIS A 66 -8.54 10.29 -9.74
C HIS A 66 -8.14 9.57 -8.46
N PHE A 67 -9.06 8.95 -7.70
CA PHE A 67 -8.72 8.28 -6.42
C PHE A 67 -7.59 7.25 -6.60
N GLY A 68 -7.62 6.46 -7.68
CA GLY A 68 -6.60 5.45 -7.95
C GLY A 68 -5.22 6.05 -8.25
N LYS A 69 -5.17 7.24 -8.88
CA LYS A 69 -3.93 7.97 -9.14
C LYS A 69 -3.35 8.57 -7.86
N VAL A 70 -4.20 9.09 -6.99
CA VAL A 70 -3.80 9.58 -5.66
C VAL A 70 -3.28 8.43 -4.79
N ALA A 71 -3.98 7.29 -4.77
CA ALA A 71 -3.55 6.10 -4.06
C ALA A 71 -2.21 5.55 -4.59
N ALA A 72 -2.03 5.50 -5.92
CA ALA A 72 -0.77 5.10 -6.52
C ALA A 72 0.39 6.06 -6.18
N GLY A 73 0.15 7.37 -6.17
CA GLY A 73 1.14 8.36 -5.75
C GLY A 73 1.61 8.15 -4.32
N TRP A 74 0.68 7.89 -3.39
CA TRP A 74 1.03 7.56 -2.00
C TRP A 74 1.67 6.18 -1.85
N ALA A 75 1.29 5.18 -2.64
CA ALA A 75 1.91 3.86 -2.64
C ALA A 75 3.37 3.91 -3.12
N LEU A 76 3.66 4.73 -4.13
CA LEU A 76 5.03 4.94 -4.61
C LEU A 76 5.90 5.67 -3.59
N ALA A 77 5.32 6.45 -2.68
CA ALA A 77 6.06 7.09 -1.60
C ALA A 77 6.53 6.11 -0.50
N PHE A 78 6.08 4.85 -0.54
CA PHE A 78 6.58 3.77 0.31
C PHE A 78 7.70 2.94 -0.33
N LEU A 79 8.01 3.20 -1.61
CA LEU A 79 9.05 2.51 -2.37
C LEU A 79 10.37 3.29 -2.33
#